data_AF-A0A923QPZ8-F1
#
_entry.id   AF-A0A923QPZ8-F1
#
_cell.length_a   1.000
_cell.length_b   1.000
_cell.length_c   1.000
_cell.angle_alpha   90.00
_cell.angle_beta   90.00
_cell.angle_gamma   90.00
#
_symmetry.space_group_name_H-M   'P 1'
#
loop_
_entity.id
_entity.type
_entity.pdbx_description
1 polymer ?
#
loop_
_entity_poly.entity_id
_entity_poly.type
_entity_poly.pdbx_seq_one_letter_code
_entity_poly.pdbx_strand_id
1 'polypeptide(L)'
;MKTNRKTFIKKTALAGILMLGNNNLTHANILQPKVLKTDEPTNKPIVLSTWKFGIKANESAWLILNKGGRALDAVEAGINITEADPEERSVGYGGRPDRDGRITLDACIMDEIFNIGSVACLEHIMHPVSVARAVMEKTPHVMLVGVGALQFALSQGFVKQNLMVEKSEKEYKQWLLKTAYHPKVNIENHDTIGMIALDAAGNLSGACSTSGMAFKMHGRVGDSPIIGAGLYVDNEVGAATATGHGEEVIRVAGCHLVVEYMRMGKSPEEACIAAVERIVSIIKLRKKSMDEIQVGFIALNKKGEYGSFCVQQGFNYAVYDGNGNKLIDAKFYKK
;
A
#
# COMPACT_ATOMS: atom_id res chain seq x y z
N MET A 1 -35.22 -33.75 13.61
CA MET A 1 -35.92 -32.69 14.37
C MET A 1 -35.19 -31.38 14.13
N LYS A 2 -35.81 -30.41 13.42
CA LYS A 2 -35.18 -29.12 13.07
C LYS A 2 -35.13 -28.21 14.29
N THR A 3 -33.95 -27.84 14.76
CA THR A 3 -33.77 -26.89 15.87
C THR A 3 -33.69 -25.46 15.36
N ASN A 4 -34.68 -24.65 15.74
CA ASN A 4 -34.84 -23.26 15.32
C ASN A 4 -34.05 -22.31 16.24
N ARG A 5 -33.38 -21.31 15.64
CA ARG A 5 -32.47 -20.31 16.23
C ARG A 5 -33.10 -19.46 17.36
N LYS A 6 -34.43 -19.44 17.46
CA LYS A 6 -35.18 -18.70 18.51
C LYS A 6 -35.19 -19.38 19.89
N THR A 7 -34.81 -20.65 19.98
CA THR A 7 -34.84 -21.41 21.26
C THR A 7 -33.57 -21.23 22.10
N PHE A 8 -32.47 -20.73 21.49
CA PHE A 8 -31.19 -20.51 22.17
C PHE A 8 -31.19 -19.22 23.01
N ILE A 9 -31.88 -18.18 22.53
CA ILE A 9 -31.87 -16.84 23.16
C ILE A 9 -32.66 -16.81 24.48
N LYS A 10 -33.58 -17.75 24.73
CA LYS A 10 -34.35 -17.79 25.99
C LYS A 10 -33.63 -18.49 27.16
N LYS A 11 -32.52 -19.21 26.93
CA LYS A 11 -31.83 -19.99 27.98
C LYS A 11 -30.61 -19.30 28.61
N THR A 12 -30.18 -18.14 28.10
CA THR A 12 -29.03 -17.39 28.64
C THR A 12 -29.41 -16.22 29.55
N ALA A 13 -30.71 -15.95 29.76
CA ALA A 13 -31.19 -14.84 30.59
C ALA A 13 -31.26 -15.15 32.10
N LEU A 14 -30.75 -16.29 32.57
CA LEU A 14 -30.88 -16.75 33.97
C LEU A 14 -29.56 -17.29 34.55
N ALA A 15 -28.45 -16.59 34.29
CA ALA A 15 -27.18 -16.84 34.97
C ALA A 15 -26.36 -15.55 35.02
N GLY A 16 -26.61 -14.72 36.04
CA GLY A 16 -25.84 -13.49 36.23
C GLY A 16 -26.46 -12.43 37.13
N ILE A 17 -27.20 -12.82 38.18
CA ILE A 17 -27.55 -11.93 39.29
C ILE A 17 -26.94 -12.56 40.53
N LEU A 18 -25.74 -12.12 40.91
CA LEU A 18 -25.16 -12.14 42.25
C LEU A 18 -23.70 -11.68 42.16
N MET A 19 -23.47 -10.39 42.41
CA MET A 19 -22.26 -9.78 42.97
C MET A 19 -22.49 -8.26 42.99
N LEU A 20 -23.36 -7.81 43.90
CA LEU A 20 -23.39 -6.42 44.36
C LEU A 20 -22.38 -6.32 45.51
N GLY A 21 -21.33 -5.52 45.36
CA GLY A 21 -20.45 -5.18 46.48
C GLY A 21 -19.01 -4.84 46.12
N ASN A 22 -18.76 -3.65 45.55
CA ASN A 22 -17.91 -2.62 46.16
C ASN A 22 -17.72 -1.43 45.21
N ASN A 23 -17.93 -0.24 45.78
CA ASN A 23 -17.69 1.06 45.18
C ASN A 23 -16.19 1.31 44.95
N ASN A 24 -15.90 2.20 44.00
CA ASN A 24 -14.60 2.77 43.59
C ASN A 24 -13.89 2.05 42.43
N LEU A 25 -14.49 2.13 41.25
CA LEU A 25 -13.73 2.16 40.00
C LEU A 25 -13.83 3.57 39.44
N THR A 26 -12.81 4.35 39.77
CA THR A 26 -12.46 5.62 39.12
C THR A 26 -12.59 5.47 37.62
N HIS A 27 -13.22 6.46 36.97
CA HIS A 27 -13.29 6.58 35.52
C HIS A 27 -11.91 6.30 34.93
N ALA A 28 -11.74 5.14 34.29
CA ALA A 28 -10.61 4.92 33.42
C ALA A 28 -10.75 5.97 32.32
N ASN A 29 -9.85 6.96 32.35
CA ASN A 29 -9.63 7.87 31.23
C ASN A 29 -9.40 7.01 30.00
N ILE A 30 -10.46 6.80 29.21
CA ILE A 30 -10.32 6.46 27.81
C ILE A 30 -9.48 7.59 27.27
N LEU A 31 -8.25 7.28 26.87
CA LEU A 31 -7.30 8.20 26.26
C LEU A 31 -8.01 8.88 25.09
N GLN A 32 -8.62 10.05 25.34
CA GLN A 32 -9.03 10.93 24.28
C GLN A 32 -7.74 11.34 23.57
N PRO A 33 -7.62 11.13 22.25
CA PRO A 33 -6.47 11.59 21.52
C PRO A 33 -6.36 13.10 21.74
N LYS A 34 -5.24 13.53 22.33
CA LYS A 34 -4.95 14.92 22.58
C LYS A 34 -4.77 15.56 21.21
N VAL A 35 -5.82 16.23 20.71
CA VAL A 35 -5.73 17.04 19.49
C VAL A 35 -4.73 18.15 19.78
N LEU A 36 -3.47 17.93 19.38
CA LEU A 36 -2.42 18.92 19.43
C LEU A 36 -2.76 19.98 18.39
N LYS A 37 -3.46 21.04 18.82
CA LYS A 37 -3.48 22.30 18.08
C LYS A 37 -2.05 22.84 18.10
N THR A 38 -1.36 22.72 16.99
CA THR A 38 -0.10 23.41 16.73
C THR A 38 -0.36 24.51 15.72
N ASP A 39 0.07 25.74 16.01
CA ASP A 39 -0.06 26.92 15.15
C ASP A 39 0.89 26.91 13.91
N GLU A 40 1.57 25.78 13.67
CA GLU A 40 2.41 25.56 12.49
C GLU A 40 1.55 25.41 11.21
N PRO A 41 1.89 26.09 10.11
CA PRO A 41 1.13 25.99 8.87
C PRO A 41 1.19 24.58 8.29
N THR A 42 0.02 24.03 7.95
CA THR A 42 -0.08 22.71 7.29
C THR A 42 0.46 22.76 5.87
N ASN A 43 1.43 21.91 5.52
CA ASN A 43 1.93 21.79 4.15
C ASN A 43 0.93 21.00 3.30
N LYS A 44 0.06 21.70 2.56
CA LYS A 44 -0.91 21.07 1.66
C LYS A 44 -1.26 21.99 0.47
N PRO A 45 -1.64 21.42 -0.69
CA PRO A 45 -1.61 19.98 -0.99
C PRO A 45 -0.17 19.46 -1.15
N ILE A 46 0.01 18.16 -0.93
CA ILE A 46 1.29 17.47 -1.06
C ILE A 46 1.05 16.01 -1.48
N VAL A 47 1.90 15.48 -2.35
CA VAL A 47 1.90 14.07 -2.76
C VAL A 47 3.30 13.48 -2.68
N LEU A 48 3.38 12.24 -2.21
CA LEU A 48 4.59 11.44 -2.19
C LEU A 48 4.39 10.16 -2.99
N SER A 49 5.44 9.71 -3.67
CA SER A 49 5.45 8.42 -4.33
C SER A 49 6.81 7.72 -4.29
N THR A 50 6.80 6.39 -4.37
CA THR A 50 8.01 5.59 -4.33
C THR A 50 8.79 5.64 -5.64
N TRP A 51 10.11 5.63 -5.54
CA TRP A 51 11.09 5.53 -6.65
C TRP A 51 11.11 6.71 -7.63
N LYS A 52 12.10 6.67 -8.53
CA LYS A 52 12.35 7.68 -9.57
C LYS A 52 11.15 7.92 -10.50
N PHE A 53 10.42 6.88 -10.86
CA PHE A 53 9.23 6.99 -11.71
C PHE A 53 8.09 7.74 -11.01
N GLY A 54 8.17 7.87 -9.68
CA GLY A 54 7.30 8.71 -8.87
C GLY A 54 7.31 10.19 -9.29
N ILE A 55 8.37 10.70 -9.92
CA ILE A 55 8.40 12.08 -10.42
C ILE A 55 7.29 12.32 -11.46
N LYS A 56 7.23 11.48 -12.50
CA LYS A 56 6.18 11.58 -13.53
C LYS A 56 4.78 11.30 -12.96
N ALA A 57 4.68 10.33 -12.05
CA ALA A 57 3.43 10.00 -11.38
C ALA A 57 2.91 11.20 -10.55
N ASN A 58 3.80 11.86 -9.81
CA ASN A 58 3.48 13.06 -9.03
C ASN A 58 3.03 14.22 -9.92
N GLU A 59 3.61 14.40 -11.11
CA GLU A 59 3.16 15.45 -12.05
C GLU A 59 1.69 15.28 -12.43
N SER A 60 1.26 14.04 -12.72
CA SER A 60 -0.15 13.72 -13.01
C SER A 60 -1.05 13.96 -11.80
N ALA A 61 -0.66 13.48 -10.62
CA ALA A 61 -1.39 13.71 -9.38
C ALA A 61 -1.53 15.21 -9.06
N TRP A 62 -0.47 16.00 -9.32
CA TRP A 62 -0.45 17.43 -9.06
C TRP A 62 -1.42 18.23 -9.95
N LEU A 63 -1.70 17.77 -11.18
CA LEU A 63 -2.70 18.41 -12.04
C LEU A 63 -4.09 18.44 -11.40
N ILE A 64 -4.39 17.48 -10.53
CA ILE A 64 -5.63 17.39 -9.76
C ILE A 64 -5.51 18.17 -8.46
N LEU A 65 -4.44 17.93 -7.68
CA LEU A 65 -4.24 18.57 -6.37
C LEU A 65 -4.13 20.09 -6.48
N ASN A 66 -3.39 20.61 -7.46
CA ASN A 66 -3.21 22.06 -7.67
C ASN A 66 -4.52 22.78 -8.06
N LYS A 67 -5.53 22.03 -8.52
CA LYS A 67 -6.87 22.56 -8.81
C LYS A 67 -7.85 22.38 -7.64
N GLY A 68 -7.36 21.91 -6.48
CA GLY A 68 -8.18 21.61 -5.31
C GLY A 68 -9.02 20.33 -5.43
N GLY A 69 -8.64 19.41 -6.32
CA GLY A 69 -9.28 18.10 -6.43
C GLY A 69 -8.99 17.18 -5.23
N ARG A 70 -9.72 16.07 -5.13
CA ARG A 70 -9.59 15.12 -4.02
C ARG A 70 -8.29 14.34 -4.09
N ALA A 71 -7.73 14.02 -2.92
CA ALA A 71 -6.55 13.16 -2.82
C ALA A 71 -6.76 11.79 -3.50
N LEU A 72 -7.95 11.20 -3.37
CA LEU A 72 -8.31 9.92 -4.00
C LEU A 72 -8.15 9.95 -5.54
N ASP A 73 -8.65 11.01 -6.18
CA ASP A 73 -8.56 11.16 -7.63
C ASP A 73 -7.11 11.40 -8.06
N ALA A 74 -6.35 12.15 -7.26
CA ALA A 74 -4.94 12.44 -7.52
C ALA A 74 -4.07 11.18 -7.48
N VAL A 75 -4.23 10.33 -6.46
CA VAL A 75 -3.41 9.11 -6.33
C VAL A 75 -3.75 8.08 -7.40
N GLU A 76 -5.02 7.94 -7.80
CA GLU A 76 -5.39 7.09 -8.94
C GLU A 76 -4.76 7.58 -10.25
N ALA A 77 -4.90 8.88 -10.56
CA ALA A 77 -4.34 9.46 -11.79
C ALA A 77 -2.81 9.39 -11.84
N GLY A 78 -2.15 9.52 -10.68
CA GLY A 78 -0.70 9.38 -10.57
C GLY A 78 -0.24 7.95 -10.84
N ILE A 79 -0.83 6.95 -10.17
CA ILE A 79 -0.49 5.53 -10.35
C ILE A 79 -0.75 5.07 -11.79
N ASN A 80 -1.83 5.53 -12.42
CA ASN A 80 -2.18 5.17 -13.79
C ASN A 80 -1.07 5.53 -14.81
N ILE A 81 -0.25 6.56 -14.54
CA ILE A 81 0.91 6.89 -15.39
C ILE A 81 1.92 5.75 -15.41
N THR A 82 2.29 5.25 -14.23
CA THR A 82 3.27 4.16 -14.11
C THR A 82 2.69 2.84 -14.61
N GLU A 83 1.41 2.57 -14.35
CA GLU A 83 0.74 1.36 -14.87
C GLU A 83 0.65 1.31 -16.40
N ALA A 84 0.63 2.47 -17.08
CA ALA A 84 0.58 2.55 -18.53
C ALA A 84 1.96 2.59 -19.21
N ASP A 85 3.06 2.76 -18.45
CA ASP A 85 4.41 2.90 -19.01
C ASP A 85 5.04 1.53 -19.29
N PRO A 86 5.17 1.09 -20.56
CA PRO A 86 5.75 -0.21 -20.90
C PRO A 86 7.24 -0.33 -20.56
N GLU A 87 7.94 0.79 -20.31
CA GLU A 87 9.34 0.76 -19.89
C GLU A 87 9.48 0.50 -18.38
N GLU A 88 8.42 0.68 -17.59
CA GLU A 88 8.40 0.33 -16.17
C GLU A 88 7.99 -1.13 -15.96
N ARG A 89 8.97 -1.96 -15.60
CA ARG A 89 8.85 -3.43 -15.70
C ARG A 89 8.31 -4.11 -14.44
N SER A 90 7.86 -3.32 -13.47
CA SER A 90 7.42 -3.79 -12.16
C SER A 90 6.01 -3.33 -11.78
N VAL A 91 5.31 -2.62 -12.68
CA VAL A 91 3.96 -2.08 -12.48
C VAL A 91 3.16 -2.22 -13.78
N GLY A 92 1.91 -2.68 -13.70
CA GLY A 92 0.97 -2.61 -14.83
C GLY A 92 1.44 -3.23 -16.15
N TYR A 93 1.20 -2.49 -17.24
CA TYR A 93 1.54 -2.86 -18.61
C TYR A 93 3.06 -2.99 -18.80
N GLY A 94 3.50 -4.10 -19.38
CA GLY A 94 4.92 -4.40 -19.48
C GLY A 94 5.53 -5.01 -18.22
N GLY A 95 4.77 -5.24 -17.14
CA GLY A 95 5.26 -5.96 -15.96
C GLY A 95 5.96 -7.29 -16.29
N ARG A 96 6.96 -7.69 -15.49
CA ARG A 96 7.57 -9.03 -15.60
C ARG A 96 6.56 -10.10 -15.21
N PRO A 97 6.42 -11.19 -15.98
CA PRO A 97 5.44 -12.23 -15.69
C PRO A 97 5.83 -13.07 -14.47
N ASP A 98 4.89 -13.88 -14.01
CA ASP A 98 5.15 -15.03 -13.16
C ASP A 98 5.93 -16.13 -13.91
N ARG A 99 6.31 -17.19 -13.21
CA ARG A 99 7.11 -18.30 -13.79
C ARG A 99 6.40 -19.06 -14.92
N ASP A 100 5.08 -18.91 -15.05
CA ASP A 100 4.26 -19.55 -16.06
C ASP A 100 3.96 -18.59 -17.24
N GLY A 101 4.63 -17.44 -17.28
CA GLY A 101 4.55 -16.48 -18.38
C GLY A 101 3.33 -15.55 -18.31
N ARG A 102 2.65 -15.49 -17.15
CA ARG A 102 1.44 -14.68 -16.96
C ARG A 102 1.76 -13.39 -16.22
N ILE A 103 1.31 -12.26 -16.74
CA ILE A 103 1.39 -10.98 -16.05
C ILE A 103 0.16 -10.86 -15.15
N THR A 104 0.38 -11.00 -13.86
CA THR A 104 -0.64 -10.91 -12.82
C THR A 104 -0.34 -9.70 -11.93
N LEU A 105 -1.32 -8.81 -11.80
CA LEU A 105 -1.18 -7.51 -11.16
C LEU A 105 -1.90 -7.46 -9.82
N ASP A 106 -1.32 -6.68 -8.91
CA ASP A 106 -1.80 -6.48 -7.55
C ASP A 106 -1.94 -4.97 -7.31
N ALA A 107 -3.10 -4.51 -6.84
CA ALA A 107 -3.29 -3.10 -6.46
C ALA A 107 -4.34 -2.92 -5.35
N CYS A 108 -4.17 -1.88 -4.54
CA CYS A 108 -5.22 -1.39 -3.64
C CYS A 108 -5.26 0.13 -3.57
N ILE A 109 -6.39 0.65 -3.10
CA ILE A 109 -6.65 2.08 -2.91
C ILE A 109 -7.42 2.28 -1.61
N MET A 110 -7.15 3.39 -0.92
CA MET A 110 -7.80 3.74 0.35
C MET A 110 -8.05 5.25 0.41
N ASP A 111 -9.27 5.63 0.79
CA ASP A 111 -9.72 7.02 0.87
C ASP A 111 -9.68 7.60 2.29
N GLU A 112 -10.14 8.84 2.41
CA GLU A 112 -10.12 9.64 3.63
C GLU A 112 -11.12 9.22 4.72
N ILE A 113 -12.02 8.26 4.45
CA ILE A 113 -13.04 7.80 5.39
C ILE A 113 -13.04 6.28 5.55
N PHE A 114 -11.88 5.65 5.37
CA PHE A 114 -11.66 4.21 5.49
C PHE A 114 -12.36 3.35 4.41
N ASN A 115 -12.85 3.93 3.32
CA ASN A 115 -13.24 3.10 2.19
C ASN A 115 -11.98 2.51 1.56
N ILE A 116 -12.08 1.23 1.20
CA ILE A 116 -10.97 0.46 0.65
C ILE A 116 -11.43 -0.39 -0.51
N GLY A 117 -10.54 -0.57 -1.48
CA GLY A 117 -10.71 -1.51 -2.57
C GLY A 117 -9.40 -2.13 -2.97
N SER A 118 -9.45 -3.35 -3.45
CA SER A 118 -8.28 -4.15 -3.76
C SER A 118 -8.56 -5.19 -4.84
N VAL A 119 -7.56 -5.40 -5.69
CA VAL A 119 -7.47 -6.53 -6.59
C VAL A 119 -6.12 -7.22 -6.47
N ALA A 120 -6.10 -8.54 -6.52
CA ALA A 120 -4.85 -9.30 -6.54
C ALA A 120 -4.85 -10.41 -7.58
N CYS A 121 -3.68 -10.71 -8.11
CA CYS A 121 -3.47 -11.68 -9.18
C CYS A 121 -4.39 -11.42 -10.40
N LEU A 122 -4.66 -10.15 -10.72
CA LEU A 122 -5.51 -9.73 -11.83
C LEU A 122 -4.72 -9.80 -13.14
N GLU A 123 -5.24 -10.53 -14.14
CA GLU A 123 -4.66 -10.56 -15.48
C GLU A 123 -5.41 -9.61 -16.43
N HIS A 124 -4.72 -9.17 -17.48
CA HIS A 124 -5.29 -8.54 -18.68
C HIS A 124 -5.92 -7.14 -18.55
N ILE A 125 -5.87 -6.50 -17.39
CA ILE A 125 -6.38 -5.14 -17.22
C ILE A 125 -5.19 -4.22 -16.94
N MET A 126 -5.00 -3.20 -17.78
CA MET A 126 -3.87 -2.28 -17.69
C MET A 126 -3.84 -1.52 -16.35
N HIS A 127 -5.01 -1.10 -15.88
CA HIS A 127 -5.16 -0.26 -14.70
C HIS A 127 -5.79 -0.98 -13.50
N PRO A 128 -5.06 -1.86 -12.79
CA PRO A 128 -5.59 -2.57 -11.63
C PRO A 128 -5.98 -1.61 -10.49
N VAL A 129 -5.33 -0.46 -10.31
CA VAL A 129 -5.73 0.51 -9.27
C VAL A 129 -7.14 1.06 -9.51
N SER A 130 -7.52 1.32 -10.76
CA SER A 130 -8.87 1.76 -11.11
C SER A 130 -9.90 0.64 -10.93
N VAL A 131 -9.53 -0.63 -11.13
CA VAL A 131 -10.40 -1.75 -10.77
C VAL A 131 -10.55 -1.85 -9.25
N ALA A 132 -9.47 -1.65 -8.48
CA ALA A 132 -9.53 -1.61 -7.03
C ALA A 132 -10.46 -0.49 -6.54
N ARG A 133 -10.42 0.71 -7.14
CA ARG A 133 -11.39 1.78 -6.86
C ARG A 133 -12.82 1.38 -7.22
N ALA A 134 -13.03 0.70 -8.33
CA ALA A 134 -14.35 0.18 -8.68
C ALA A 134 -14.85 -0.87 -7.67
N VAL A 135 -13.97 -1.73 -7.14
CA VAL A 135 -14.32 -2.67 -6.04
C VAL A 135 -14.84 -1.90 -4.83
N MET A 136 -14.10 -0.85 -4.42
CA MET A 136 -14.44 0.03 -3.30
C MET A 136 -15.81 0.70 -3.47
N GLU A 137 -16.08 1.25 -4.65
CA GLU A 137 -17.27 2.10 -4.86
C GLU A 137 -18.51 1.33 -5.33
N LYS A 138 -18.35 0.17 -5.97
CA LYS A 138 -19.43 -0.51 -6.71
C LYS A 138 -19.77 -1.90 -6.17
N THR A 139 -19.14 -2.33 -5.08
CA THR A 139 -19.39 -3.65 -4.48
C THR A 139 -19.50 -3.58 -2.96
N PRO A 140 -20.14 -4.57 -2.31
CA PRO A 140 -20.11 -4.70 -0.85
C PRO A 140 -18.81 -5.39 -0.35
N HIS A 141 -17.83 -5.60 -1.22
CA HIS A 141 -16.57 -6.28 -0.92
C HIS A 141 -15.40 -5.31 -1.06
N VAL A 142 -14.27 -5.65 -0.46
CA VAL A 142 -13.08 -4.80 -0.45
C VAL A 142 -11.89 -5.40 -1.18
N MET A 143 -11.97 -6.68 -1.54
CA MET A 143 -10.89 -7.39 -2.24
C MET A 143 -11.46 -8.47 -3.16
N LEU A 144 -11.07 -8.45 -4.43
CA LEU A 144 -11.35 -9.51 -5.40
C LEU A 144 -10.04 -10.05 -5.97
N VAL A 145 -9.98 -11.33 -6.33
CA VAL A 145 -8.74 -11.95 -6.83
C VAL A 145 -8.94 -12.78 -8.08
N GLY A 146 -7.88 -12.88 -8.90
CA GLY A 146 -7.81 -13.77 -10.05
C GLY A 146 -8.95 -13.57 -11.05
N VAL A 147 -9.54 -14.68 -11.50
CA VAL A 147 -10.63 -14.68 -12.48
C VAL A 147 -11.85 -13.89 -12.02
N GLY A 148 -12.16 -13.89 -10.72
CA GLY A 148 -13.28 -13.11 -10.17
C GLY A 148 -13.06 -11.60 -10.28
N ALA A 149 -11.82 -11.14 -10.05
CA ALA A 149 -11.44 -9.74 -10.26
C ALA A 149 -11.55 -9.35 -11.75
N LEU A 150 -11.12 -10.22 -12.66
CA LEU A 150 -11.25 -9.98 -14.10
C LEU A 150 -12.71 -9.91 -14.54
N GLN A 151 -13.55 -10.86 -14.11
CA GLN A 151 -14.99 -10.84 -14.42
C GLN A 151 -15.65 -9.54 -13.95
N PHE A 152 -15.31 -9.10 -12.73
CA PHE A 152 -15.78 -7.82 -12.21
C PHE A 152 -15.28 -6.65 -13.06
N ALA A 153 -13.99 -6.58 -13.39
CA ALA A 153 -13.42 -5.53 -14.22
C ALA A 153 -14.16 -5.43 -15.58
N LEU A 154 -14.39 -6.56 -16.25
CA LEU A 154 -15.14 -6.58 -17.51
C LEU A 154 -16.58 -6.10 -17.34
N SER A 155 -17.24 -6.43 -16.22
CA SER A 155 -18.60 -5.94 -15.92
C SER A 155 -18.67 -4.42 -15.72
N GLN A 156 -17.56 -3.79 -15.33
CA GLN A 156 -17.44 -2.34 -15.16
C GLN A 156 -16.96 -1.63 -16.44
N GLY A 157 -16.81 -2.36 -17.55
CA GLY A 157 -16.41 -1.80 -18.85
C GLY A 157 -14.90 -1.70 -19.08
N PHE A 158 -14.07 -2.24 -18.19
CA PHE A 158 -12.64 -2.35 -18.46
C PHE A 158 -12.38 -3.32 -19.63
N VAL A 159 -11.37 -3.01 -20.44
CA VAL A 159 -11.07 -3.78 -21.65
C VAL A 159 -9.94 -4.77 -21.38
N LYS A 160 -10.16 -6.03 -21.76
CA LYS A 160 -9.14 -7.07 -21.75
C LYS A 160 -8.04 -6.76 -22.77
N GLN A 161 -6.79 -6.74 -22.33
CA GLN A 161 -5.62 -6.43 -23.16
C GLN A 161 -4.48 -7.41 -22.91
N ASN A 162 -3.57 -7.54 -23.89
CA ASN A 162 -2.32 -8.25 -23.68
C ASN A 162 -1.34 -7.30 -22.99
N LEU A 163 -0.90 -7.67 -21.79
CA LEU A 163 0.02 -6.85 -21.00
C LEU A 163 1.50 -7.13 -21.31
N MET A 164 1.78 -8.19 -22.07
CA MET A 164 3.13 -8.64 -22.40
C MET A 164 3.71 -7.80 -23.54
N VAL A 165 4.83 -7.13 -23.27
CA VAL A 165 5.67 -6.47 -24.28
C VAL A 165 6.83 -7.37 -24.69
N GLU A 166 7.42 -7.11 -25.86
CA GLU A 166 8.53 -7.90 -26.41
C GLU A 166 9.71 -8.03 -25.41
N LYS A 167 10.03 -6.93 -24.72
CA LYS A 167 11.10 -6.87 -23.71
C LYS A 167 10.82 -7.83 -22.53
N SER A 168 9.58 -7.88 -22.05
CA SER A 168 9.15 -8.81 -20.98
C SER A 168 9.22 -10.25 -21.42
N GLU A 169 8.76 -10.53 -22.64
CA GLU A 169 8.78 -11.87 -23.19
C GLU A 169 10.22 -12.37 -23.39
N LYS A 170 11.11 -11.51 -23.87
CA LYS A 170 12.53 -11.81 -24.04
C LYS A 170 13.21 -12.10 -22.71
N GLU A 171 12.98 -11.27 -21.68
CA GLU A 171 13.50 -11.50 -20.32
C GLU A 171 12.97 -12.81 -19.73
N TYR A 172 11.70 -13.11 -19.92
CA TYR A 172 11.09 -14.36 -19.46
C TYR A 172 11.70 -15.59 -20.14
N LYS A 173 11.85 -15.57 -21.47
CA LYS A 173 12.52 -16.64 -22.23
C LYS A 173 13.97 -16.82 -21.77
N GLN A 174 14.70 -15.74 -21.52
CA GLN A 174 16.07 -15.81 -20.98
C GLN A 174 16.11 -16.37 -19.56
N TRP A 175 15.11 -16.07 -18.73
CA TRP A 175 14.99 -16.61 -17.38
C TRP A 175 14.72 -18.12 -17.39
N LEU A 176 13.85 -18.61 -18.28
CA LEU A 176 13.56 -20.05 -18.44
C LEU A 176 14.80 -20.90 -18.77
N LEU A 177 15.80 -20.31 -19.44
CA LEU A 177 17.06 -20.98 -19.74
C LEU A 177 17.98 -21.14 -18.51
N LYS A 178 17.71 -20.41 -17.42
CA LYS A 178 18.47 -20.48 -16.16
C LYS A 178 17.80 -21.47 -15.21
N THR A 179 18.53 -22.51 -14.79
CA THR A 179 18.01 -23.67 -14.06
C THR A 179 17.52 -23.42 -12.62
N ALA A 180 17.49 -22.18 -12.11
CA ALA A 180 17.04 -21.92 -10.74
C ALA A 180 16.40 -20.53 -10.53
N TYR A 181 15.19 -20.53 -9.96
CA TYR A 181 14.53 -19.31 -9.46
C TYR A 181 15.26 -18.79 -8.22
N HIS A 182 16.04 -17.72 -8.41
CA HIS A 182 16.61 -16.93 -7.32
C HIS A 182 16.20 -15.48 -7.54
N PRO A 183 15.12 -14.98 -6.92
CA PRO A 183 14.77 -13.57 -6.98
C PRO A 183 15.92 -12.79 -6.30
N LYS A 184 16.75 -12.15 -7.11
CA LYS A 184 17.80 -11.23 -6.64
C LYS A 184 17.28 -9.82 -6.77
N VAL A 185 17.11 -9.17 -5.64
CA VAL A 185 16.66 -7.78 -5.60
C VAL A 185 17.88 -6.89 -5.69
N ASN A 186 17.93 -6.12 -6.76
CA ASN A 186 18.75 -4.92 -6.85
C ASN A 186 17.77 -3.75 -7.04
N ILE A 187 18.32 -2.53 -7.12
CA ILE A 187 17.61 -1.27 -7.41
C ILE A 187 16.75 -1.33 -8.70
N GLU A 188 16.79 -2.43 -9.47
CA GLU A 188 16.14 -2.57 -10.78
C GLU A 188 15.07 -3.69 -10.84
N ASN A 189 14.81 -4.42 -9.74
CA ASN A 189 14.11 -5.72 -9.85
C ASN A 189 12.78 -5.91 -9.10
N HIS A 190 12.35 -5.07 -8.16
CA HIS A 190 11.09 -5.32 -7.40
C HIS A 190 10.37 -4.05 -6.94
N ASP A 191 10.36 -3.02 -7.79
CA ASP A 191 9.85 -1.70 -7.42
C ASP A 191 8.32 -1.65 -7.54
N THR A 192 7.64 -1.34 -6.44
CA THR A 192 6.20 -1.07 -6.44
C THR A 192 6.00 0.44 -6.48
N ILE A 193 5.00 0.91 -7.21
CA ILE A 193 4.55 2.29 -7.07
C ILE A 193 3.53 2.35 -5.93
N GLY A 194 3.89 3.03 -4.87
CA GLY A 194 2.99 3.49 -3.82
C GLY A 194 2.89 5.00 -3.89
N MET A 195 1.69 5.54 -3.73
CA MET A 195 1.45 6.98 -3.72
C MET A 195 0.50 7.35 -2.57
N ILE A 196 0.84 8.38 -1.82
CA ILE A 196 0.02 8.95 -0.74
C ILE A 196 -0.06 10.46 -0.91
N ALA A 197 -1.23 11.04 -0.71
CA ALA A 197 -1.45 12.48 -0.89
C ALA A 197 -2.32 13.07 0.21
N LEU A 198 -2.07 14.34 0.52
CA LEU A 198 -2.90 15.22 1.34
C LEU A 198 -3.41 16.34 0.44
N ASP A 199 -4.73 16.43 0.23
CA ASP A 199 -5.32 17.44 -0.63
C ASP A 199 -5.52 18.80 0.05
N ALA A 200 -6.04 19.78 -0.70
CA ALA A 200 -6.30 21.13 -0.21
C ALA A 200 -7.36 21.17 0.92
N ALA A 201 -8.33 20.26 0.90
CA ALA A 201 -9.29 20.08 1.99
C ALA A 201 -8.65 19.48 3.25
N GLY A 202 -7.42 18.97 3.12
CA GLY A 202 -6.69 18.31 4.18
C GLY A 202 -7.07 16.84 4.31
N ASN A 203 -7.62 16.22 3.27
CA ASN A 203 -7.96 14.81 3.27
C ASN A 203 -6.81 13.97 2.71
N LEU A 204 -6.58 12.82 3.35
CA LEU A 204 -5.57 11.85 2.97
C LEU A 204 -6.18 10.75 2.10
N SER A 205 -5.45 10.33 1.08
CA SER A 205 -5.74 9.09 0.35
C SER A 205 -4.44 8.46 -0.11
N GLY A 206 -4.51 7.19 -0.51
CA GLY A 206 -3.36 6.50 -1.06
C GLY A 206 -3.73 5.37 -1.98
N ALA A 207 -2.77 4.97 -2.80
CA ALA A 207 -2.89 3.91 -3.77
C ALA A 207 -1.55 3.18 -3.90
N CYS A 208 -1.61 1.88 -4.18
CA CYS A 208 -0.43 1.03 -4.34
C CYS A 208 -0.69 0.03 -5.48
N SER A 209 0.27 -0.15 -6.39
CA SER A 209 0.14 -1.01 -7.57
C SER A 209 1.47 -1.63 -8.00
N THR A 210 1.42 -2.90 -8.44
CA THR A 210 2.60 -3.65 -8.90
C THR A 210 2.23 -4.81 -9.84
N SER A 211 3.20 -5.28 -10.63
CA SER A 211 3.18 -6.62 -11.25
C SER A 211 3.73 -7.70 -10.31
N GLY A 212 4.22 -7.32 -9.14
CA GLY A 212 4.77 -8.18 -8.10
C GLY A 212 6.18 -8.65 -8.39
N MET A 213 6.62 -9.67 -7.66
CA MET A 213 7.95 -10.25 -7.81
C MET A 213 8.10 -10.90 -9.19
N ALA A 214 9.12 -10.50 -9.95
CA ALA A 214 9.43 -11.10 -11.24
C ALA A 214 9.59 -12.63 -11.13
N PHE A 215 8.94 -13.36 -12.02
CA PHE A 215 8.94 -14.83 -12.09
C PHE A 215 8.42 -15.52 -10.83
N LYS A 216 7.58 -14.83 -10.04
CA LYS A 216 6.87 -15.40 -8.88
C LYS A 216 6.16 -16.70 -9.23
N MET A 217 5.87 -17.51 -8.21
CA MET A 217 4.93 -18.62 -8.40
C MET A 217 3.57 -18.07 -8.83
N HIS A 218 2.89 -18.75 -9.76
CA HIS A 218 1.55 -18.36 -10.15
C HIS A 218 0.61 -18.32 -8.93
N GLY A 219 -0.19 -17.26 -8.82
CA GLY A 219 -1.03 -17.00 -7.66
C GLY A 219 -0.34 -16.34 -6.46
N ARG A 220 0.98 -16.08 -6.50
CA ARG A 220 1.66 -15.31 -5.42
C ARG A 220 1.14 -13.88 -5.41
N VAL A 221 0.75 -13.44 -4.22
CA VAL A 221 0.30 -12.07 -3.93
C VAL A 221 1.31 -11.38 -3.00
N GLY A 222 1.67 -10.14 -3.33
CA GLY A 222 2.55 -9.29 -2.53
C GLY A 222 1.81 -8.48 -1.46
N ASP A 223 2.50 -7.48 -0.89
CA ASP A 223 1.94 -6.53 0.08
C ASP A 223 1.06 -5.46 -0.57
N SER A 224 1.33 -5.11 -1.82
CA SER A 224 0.69 -4.01 -2.56
C SER A 224 -0.84 -4.03 -2.60
N PRO A 225 -1.56 -5.17 -2.64
CA PRO A 225 -3.01 -5.18 -2.61
C PRO A 225 -3.59 -5.38 -1.20
N ILE A 226 -2.75 -5.45 -0.15
CA ILE A 226 -3.17 -5.76 1.21
C ILE A 226 -3.16 -4.48 2.04
N ILE A 227 -4.36 -3.99 2.38
CA ILE A 227 -4.55 -2.86 3.29
C ILE A 227 -3.93 -3.18 4.64
N GLY A 228 -3.10 -2.26 5.13
CA GLY A 228 -2.30 -2.37 6.34
C GLY A 228 -0.91 -2.97 6.10
N ALA A 229 -0.67 -3.65 4.97
CA ALA A 229 0.66 -4.08 4.57
C ALA A 229 1.29 -3.05 3.63
N GLY A 230 0.91 -3.04 2.35
CA GLY A 230 1.51 -2.19 1.32
C GLY A 230 0.99 -0.75 1.32
N LEU A 231 -0.20 -0.51 1.89
CA LEU A 231 -0.83 0.80 2.00
C LEU A 231 -1.71 0.87 3.25
N TYR A 232 -1.69 2.01 3.96
CA TYR A 232 -2.68 2.32 4.99
C TYR A 232 -2.91 3.83 5.09
N VAL A 233 -4.15 4.24 5.29
CA VAL A 233 -4.56 5.64 5.43
C VAL A 233 -5.51 5.75 6.63
N ASP A 234 -5.21 6.68 7.53
CA ASP A 234 -6.14 7.13 8.55
C ASP A 234 -6.16 8.66 8.51
N ASN A 235 -7.32 9.24 8.19
CA ASN A 235 -7.43 10.67 7.97
C ASN A 235 -7.27 11.51 9.25
N GLU A 236 -7.30 10.90 10.43
CA GLU A 236 -7.03 11.56 11.72
C GLU A 236 -5.55 11.50 12.11
N VAL A 237 -4.73 10.73 11.38
CA VAL A 237 -3.32 10.49 11.72
C VAL A 237 -2.40 10.81 10.54
N GLY A 238 -2.51 10.01 9.48
CA GLY A 238 -1.54 9.96 8.39
C GLY A 238 -1.75 8.78 7.46
N ALA A 239 -0.94 8.75 6.41
CA ALA A 239 -0.90 7.70 5.42
C ALA A 239 0.53 7.16 5.30
N ALA A 240 0.65 5.88 4.95
CA ALA A 240 1.93 5.25 4.63
C ALA A 240 1.75 4.26 3.47
N THR A 241 2.76 4.14 2.63
CA THR A 241 2.84 3.12 1.58
C THR A 241 4.24 2.51 1.53
N ALA A 242 4.33 1.25 1.13
CA ALA A 242 5.55 0.46 1.13
C ALA A 242 6.02 0.06 -0.27
N THR A 243 7.27 -0.40 -0.36
CA THR A 243 7.83 -1.07 -1.52
C THR A 243 8.91 -2.08 -1.10
N GLY A 244 9.27 -2.99 -2.00
CA GLY A 244 10.35 -3.96 -1.82
C GLY A 244 9.82 -5.39 -1.66
N HIS A 245 10.35 -6.12 -0.68
CA HIS A 245 9.93 -7.50 -0.42
C HIS A 245 8.58 -7.56 0.29
N GLY A 246 7.52 -7.72 -0.49
CA GLY A 246 6.17 -7.78 0.05
C GLY A 246 5.97 -8.84 1.14
N GLU A 247 6.67 -9.97 1.09
CA GLU A 247 6.61 -10.99 2.16
C GLU A 247 7.02 -10.43 3.53
N GLU A 248 7.99 -9.53 3.59
CA GLU A 248 8.47 -8.95 4.85
C GLU A 248 7.61 -7.76 5.29
N VAL A 249 7.00 -7.02 4.36
CA VAL A 249 6.01 -5.98 4.66
C VAL A 249 4.72 -6.60 5.23
N ILE A 250 4.19 -7.65 4.60
CA ILE A 250 3.02 -8.40 5.09
C ILE A 250 3.27 -8.92 6.49
N ARG A 251 4.45 -9.51 6.72
CA ARG A 251 4.80 -10.19 7.98
C ARG A 251 4.68 -9.29 9.21
N VAL A 252 4.81 -7.98 9.03
CA VAL A 252 4.77 -7.00 10.13
C VAL A 252 3.56 -6.07 10.07
N ALA A 253 2.67 -6.21 9.08
CA ALA A 253 1.64 -5.22 8.76
C ALA A 253 2.24 -3.80 8.64
N GLY A 254 3.21 -3.66 7.73
CA GLY A 254 4.14 -2.53 7.66
C GLY A 254 3.49 -1.15 7.68
N CYS A 255 2.62 -0.83 6.71
CA CYS A 255 2.02 0.50 6.65
C CYS A 255 1.05 0.79 7.81
N HIS A 256 0.31 -0.20 8.28
CA HIS A 256 -0.50 -0.04 9.49
C HIS A 256 0.38 0.30 10.69
N LEU A 257 1.51 -0.40 10.87
CA LEU A 257 2.47 -0.15 11.94
C LEU A 257 3.06 1.27 11.86
N VAL A 258 3.42 1.75 10.66
CA VAL A 258 3.91 3.12 10.46
C VAL A 258 2.86 4.14 10.88
N VAL A 259 1.61 3.98 10.44
CA VAL A 259 0.53 4.90 10.82
C VAL A 259 0.23 4.85 12.33
N GLU A 260 0.26 3.67 12.95
CA GLU A 260 0.08 3.56 14.40
C GLU A 260 1.25 4.17 15.20
N TYR A 261 2.47 4.09 14.69
CA TYR A 261 3.59 4.83 15.28
C TYR A 261 3.39 6.35 15.20
N MET A 262 2.87 6.86 14.08
CA MET A 262 2.48 8.27 13.98
C MET A 262 1.34 8.61 14.97
N ARG A 263 0.36 7.72 15.15
CA ARG A 263 -0.70 7.88 16.16
C ARG A 263 -0.14 7.99 17.57
N MET A 264 0.94 7.26 17.86
CA MET A 264 1.67 7.31 19.13
C MET A 264 2.57 8.55 19.28
N GLY A 265 2.53 9.49 18.32
CA GLY A 265 3.21 10.78 18.39
C GLY A 265 4.59 10.81 17.73
N LYS A 266 4.98 9.78 16.98
CA LYS A 266 6.19 9.83 16.15
C LYS A 266 5.96 10.71 14.92
N SER A 267 6.99 11.41 14.48
CA SER A 267 7.00 11.99 13.14
C SER A 267 6.95 10.89 12.06
N PRO A 268 6.56 11.22 10.82
CA PRO A 268 6.55 10.26 9.71
C PRO A 268 7.90 9.56 9.49
N GLU A 269 9.01 10.28 9.58
CA GLU A 269 10.36 9.69 9.43
C GLU A 269 10.66 8.70 10.58
N GLU A 270 10.43 9.10 11.83
CA GLU A 270 10.64 8.23 13.00
C GLU A 270 9.74 6.99 12.98
N ALA A 271 8.52 7.11 12.46
CA ALA A 271 7.61 5.99 12.30
C ALA A 271 8.11 5.00 11.24
N CYS A 272 8.59 5.49 10.09
CA CYS A 272 9.25 4.66 9.08
C CYS A 272 10.50 3.95 9.62
N ILE A 273 11.35 4.66 10.38
CA ILE A 273 12.53 4.08 11.05
C ILE A 273 12.12 2.92 11.96
N ALA A 274 11.16 3.15 12.85
CA ALA A 274 10.71 2.13 13.81
C ALA A 274 10.12 0.88 13.12
N ALA A 275 9.40 1.05 12.02
CA ALA A 275 8.88 -0.07 11.24
C ALA A 275 9.99 -0.88 10.56
N VAL A 276 11.00 -0.22 9.96
CA VAL A 276 12.17 -0.89 9.37
C VAL A 276 12.98 -1.61 10.43
N GLU A 277 13.22 -1.01 11.60
CA GLU A 277 13.92 -1.66 12.71
C GLU A 277 13.21 -2.94 13.17
N ARG A 278 11.86 -2.93 13.20
CA ARG A 278 11.08 -4.13 13.49
C ARG A 278 11.30 -5.22 12.44
N ILE A 279 11.27 -4.88 11.16
CA ILE A 279 11.59 -5.83 10.07
C ILE A 279 13.01 -6.39 10.25
N VAL A 280 14.00 -5.54 10.49
CA VAL A 280 15.39 -5.94 10.72
C VAL A 280 15.49 -6.91 11.89
N SER A 281 14.81 -6.64 13.01
CA SER A 281 14.80 -7.53 14.17
C SER A 281 14.24 -8.92 13.85
N ILE A 282 13.18 -8.98 13.04
CA ILE A 282 12.51 -10.23 12.63
C ILE A 282 13.37 -11.00 11.63
N ILE A 283 14.05 -10.33 10.70
CA ILE A 283 15.01 -10.95 9.77
C ILE A 283 16.14 -11.65 10.56
N LYS A 284 16.71 -10.95 11.56
CA LYS A 284 17.73 -11.51 12.46
C LYS A 284 17.20 -12.73 13.22
N LEU A 285 15.99 -12.65 13.77
CA LEU A 285 15.34 -13.77 14.47
C LEU A 285 15.14 -14.98 13.56
N ARG A 286 14.78 -14.75 12.29
CA ARG A 286 14.58 -15.80 11.28
C ARG A 286 15.87 -16.30 10.65
N LYS A 287 17.03 -15.77 11.08
CA LYS A 287 18.37 -16.14 10.59
C LYS A 287 18.47 -15.99 9.06
N LYS A 288 17.85 -14.95 8.51
CA LYS A 288 17.91 -14.62 7.08
C LYS A 288 18.98 -13.56 6.82
N SER A 289 19.56 -13.58 5.62
CA SER A 289 20.52 -12.55 5.21
C SER A 289 19.81 -11.23 4.97
N MET A 290 20.36 -10.14 5.52
CA MET A 290 19.87 -8.79 5.25
C MET A 290 20.22 -8.32 3.84
N ASP A 291 21.29 -8.86 3.25
CA ASP A 291 21.78 -8.45 1.92
C ASP A 291 20.77 -8.76 0.82
N GLU A 292 19.89 -9.71 1.08
CA GLU A 292 18.87 -10.16 0.12
C GLU A 292 17.53 -9.45 0.32
N ILE A 293 17.38 -8.60 1.36
CA ILE A 293 16.09 -8.01 1.73
C ILE A 293 16.14 -6.49 1.65
N GLN A 294 15.30 -5.93 0.78
CA GLN A 294 14.99 -4.50 0.72
C GLN A 294 13.52 -4.28 1.07
N VAL A 295 13.26 -3.30 1.92
CA VAL A 295 11.94 -2.75 2.21
C VAL A 295 12.10 -1.25 2.42
N GLY A 296 11.23 -0.45 1.81
CA GLY A 296 11.16 1.00 2.03
C GLY A 296 9.74 1.43 2.37
N PHE A 297 9.62 2.41 3.25
CA PHE A 297 8.35 3.08 3.55
C PHE A 297 8.48 4.58 3.26
N ILE A 298 7.39 5.17 2.80
CA ILE A 298 7.14 6.62 2.82
C ILE A 298 5.87 6.86 3.63
N ALA A 299 5.86 7.98 4.36
CA ALA A 299 4.75 8.37 5.21
C ALA A 299 4.49 9.87 5.15
N LEU A 300 3.24 10.24 5.38
CA LEU A 300 2.71 11.59 5.36
C LEU A 300 1.68 11.73 6.49
N ASN A 301 1.77 12.76 7.32
CA ASN A 301 0.78 13.00 8.38
C ASN A 301 -0.20 14.12 8.04
N LYS A 302 -1.17 14.34 8.93
CA LYS A 302 -2.24 15.36 8.75
C LYS A 302 -1.74 16.80 8.67
N LYS A 303 -0.50 17.07 9.10
CA LYS A 303 0.14 18.39 9.02
C LYS A 303 0.91 18.60 7.70
N GLY A 304 1.00 17.58 6.86
CA GLY A 304 1.84 17.60 5.67
C GLY A 304 3.32 17.40 5.95
N GLU A 305 3.69 17.00 7.17
CA GLU A 305 5.03 16.48 7.45
C GLU A 305 5.15 15.12 6.78
N TYR A 306 6.33 14.81 6.28
CA TYR A 306 6.60 13.55 5.58
C TYR A 306 7.96 12.98 5.94
N GLY A 307 8.15 11.70 5.63
CA GLY A 307 9.39 11.01 5.92
C GLY A 307 9.47 9.65 5.27
N SER A 308 10.68 9.10 5.24
CA SER A 308 10.95 7.79 4.65
C SER A 308 12.08 7.09 5.39
N PHE A 309 12.10 5.76 5.29
CA PHE A 309 13.25 4.98 5.70
C PHE A 309 13.24 3.62 4.99
N CYS A 310 14.42 3.04 4.76
CA CYS A 310 14.54 1.75 4.11
C CYS A 310 15.61 0.84 4.73
N VAL A 311 15.59 -0.44 4.37
CA VAL A 311 16.56 -1.43 4.86
C VAL A 311 17.92 -1.19 4.22
N GLN A 312 18.00 -1.13 2.89
CA GLN A 312 19.26 -0.99 2.14
C GLN A 312 19.34 0.36 1.43
N GLN A 313 20.57 0.88 1.23
CA GLN A 313 20.81 2.06 0.42
C GLN A 313 20.26 1.90 -1.02
N GLY A 314 19.81 3.01 -1.62
CA GLY A 314 19.42 3.09 -3.04
C GLY A 314 17.93 3.30 -3.27
N PHE A 315 17.10 3.26 -2.22
CA PHE A 315 15.71 3.69 -2.30
C PHE A 315 15.61 5.22 -2.33
N ASN A 316 14.83 5.73 -3.28
CA ASN A 316 14.46 7.14 -3.39
C ASN A 316 12.93 7.25 -3.49
N TYR A 317 12.42 8.46 -3.24
CA TYR A 317 11.00 8.78 -3.33
C TYR A 317 10.83 10.20 -3.85
N ALA A 318 9.73 10.43 -4.56
CA ALA A 318 9.40 11.73 -5.11
C ALA A 318 8.40 12.45 -4.19
N VAL A 319 8.61 13.75 -3.96
CA VAL A 319 7.68 14.62 -3.24
C VAL A 319 7.32 15.80 -4.12
N TYR A 320 6.02 16.10 -4.24
CA TYR A 320 5.53 17.29 -4.91
C TYR A 320 4.61 18.07 -3.95
N ASP A 321 5.04 19.27 -3.59
CA ASP A 321 4.28 20.26 -2.84
C ASP A 321 4.37 21.65 -3.48
N GLY A 322 3.95 22.70 -2.77
CA GLY A 322 4.02 24.08 -3.25
C GLY A 322 5.43 24.58 -3.65
N ASN A 323 6.49 23.86 -3.26
CA ASN A 323 7.88 24.17 -3.61
C ASN A 323 8.41 23.37 -4.81
N GLY A 324 7.54 22.63 -5.51
CA GLY A 324 7.89 21.86 -6.70
C GLY A 324 8.05 20.36 -6.45
N ASN A 325 8.40 19.63 -7.52
CA ASN A 325 8.58 18.18 -7.51
C ASN A 325 10.06 17.82 -7.36
N LYS A 326 10.40 16.98 -6.37
CA LYS A 326 11.79 16.66 -6.02
C LYS A 326 11.95 15.16 -5.77
N LEU A 327 13.08 14.61 -6.22
CA LEU A 327 13.50 13.25 -5.87
C LEU A 327 14.41 13.32 -4.65
N ILE A 328 14.11 12.51 -3.64
CA ILE A 328 14.85 12.48 -2.37
C ILE A 328 15.36 11.06 -2.14
N ASP A 329 16.66 10.93 -1.86
CA ASP A 329 17.25 9.66 -1.41
C ASP A 329 16.84 9.40 0.04
N ALA A 330 16.25 8.23 0.28
CA ALA A 330 15.83 7.84 1.62
C ALA A 330 17.04 7.49 2.50
N LYS A 331 16.93 7.80 3.80
CA LYS A 331 17.85 7.25 4.80
C LYS A 331 17.63 5.74 4.93
N PHE A 332 18.69 5.03 5.31
CA PHE A 332 18.71 3.57 5.30
C PHE A 332 19.34 2.96 6.55
N TYR A 333 18.99 1.71 6.86
CA TYR A 333 19.59 0.95 7.96
C TYR A 333 20.99 0.41 7.61
N LYS A 334 21.16 -0.13 6.39
CA LYS A 334 22.38 -0.80 5.95
C LYS A 334 22.88 -0.24 4.61
N LYS A 335 24.19 0.00 4.54
CA LYS A 335 24.92 0.35 3.31
C LYS A 335 25.27 -0.90 2.51
#